data_AF-A0A1G3UKG7-F1
#
_entry.id   AF-A0A1G3UKG7-F1
#
_cell.length_a   1.000
_cell.length_b   1.000
_cell.length_c   1.000
_cell.angle_alpha   90.00
_cell.angle_beta   90.00
_cell.angle_gamma   90.00
#
_symmetry.space_group_name_H-M   'P 1'
#
loop_
_entity.id
_entity.type
_entity.pdbx_description
1 polymer ?
#
loop_
_entity_poly.entity_id
_entity_poly.type
_entity_poly.pdbx_seq_one_letter_code
_entity_poly.pdbx_strand_id
1 'polypeptide(L)' 'MGYIDLSNRRQNQKTFSGEFTLDSSKNWLISLGHGLIDIEINGVILNSKKAQNVRFSYIDSKLKEIDIEEFKSLNRGNAW' A
#
# COMPACT_ATOMS: atom_id res chain seq x y z
N MET A 1 8.74 1.75 3.74
CA MET A 1 7.40 1.31 3.29
C MET A 1 7.22 -0.16 3.61
N GLY A 2 6.04 -0.52 4.08
CA GLY A 2 5.59 -1.89 4.23
C GLY A 2 4.60 -2.28 3.14
N TYR A 3 4.68 -3.51 2.63
CA TYR A 3 3.73 -4.04 1.65
C TYR A 3 3.53 -5.55 1.81
N ILE A 4 2.34 -6.04 1.51
CA ILE A 4 1.94 -7.45 1.67
C ILE A 4 1.34 -7.94 0.35
N ASP A 5 1.90 -9.01 -0.20
CA ASP A 5 1.30 -9.74 -1.32
C ASP A 5 0.13 -10.58 -0.77
N LEU A 6 -1.10 -10.23 -1.15
CA LEU A 6 -2.29 -10.92 -0.63
C LEU A 6 -2.45 -12.35 -1.19
N SER A 7 -1.77 -12.68 -2.30
CA SER A 7 -1.84 -14.01 -2.91
C SER A 7 -1.11 -15.08 -2.08
N ASN A 8 0.06 -14.73 -1.55
CA ASN A 8 0.92 -15.64 -0.79
C ASN A 8 1.16 -15.19 0.66
N ARG A 9 0.56 -14.07 1.06
CA ARG A 9 0.64 -13.48 2.40
C ARG A 9 2.06 -13.13 2.85
N ARG A 10 2.97 -12.89 1.91
CA ARG A 10 4.33 -12.42 2.23
C ARG A 10 4.30 -10.94 2.55
N GLN A 11 4.59 -10.65 3.81
CA GLN A 11 4.82 -9.31 4.32
C GLN A 11 6.28 -8.91 4.07
N ASN A 12 6.46 -7.70 3.55
CA ASN A 12 7.77 -7.15 3.21
C ASN A 12 7.88 -5.73 3.73
N GLN A 13 9.10 -5.33 4.06
CA GLN A 13 9.43 -3.96 4.44
C GLN A 13 10.70 -3.55 3.71
N LYS A 14 10.67 -2.36 3.09
CA LYS A 14 11.82 -1.82 2.37
C LYS A 14 11.87 -0.31 2.51
N THR A 15 13.09 0.19 2.67
CA THR A 15 13.44 1.60 2.45
C THR A 15 13.99 1.72 1.04
N PHE A 16 13.55 2.74 0.30
CA PHE A 16 13.97 2.97 -1.06
C PHE A 16 14.16 4.47 -1.29
N SER A 17 14.97 4.81 -2.30
CA SER A 17 15.17 6.17 -2.81
C SER A 17 14.85 6.14 -4.30
N GLY A 18 13.94 7.00 -4.75
CA GLY A 18 13.43 6.98 -6.12
C GLY A 18 12.18 6.11 -6.28
N GLU A 19 12.07 5.41 -7.40
CA GLU A 19 10.87 4.65 -7.76
C GLU A 19 10.83 3.24 -7.14
N PHE A 20 9.63 2.77 -6.84
CA PHE A 20 9.38 1.41 -6.41
C PHE A 20 8.13 0.86 -7.08
N THR A 21 8.29 -0.19 -7.89
CA THR A 21 7.20 -0.80 -8.65
C THR A 21 6.69 -2.07 -7.96
N LEU A 22 5.37 -2.19 -7.90
CA LEU A 22 4.67 -3.42 -7.53
C LEU A 22 4.04 -4.05 -8.77
N ASP A 23 3.97 -5.38 -8.79
CA ASP A 23 3.33 -6.13 -9.87
C ASP A 23 1.80 -5.90 -9.83
N SER A 24 1.26 -5.22 -10.85
CA SER A 24 -0.15 -4.85 -10.95
C SER A 24 -1.09 -6.03 -11.19
N SER A 25 -0.57 -7.23 -11.51
CA SER A 25 -1.38 -8.44 -11.61
C SER A 25 -1.76 -9.02 -10.25
N LYS A 26 -1.18 -8.50 -9.17
CA LYS A 26 -1.37 -8.98 -7.80
C LYS A 26 -2.18 -8.02 -6.96
N ASN A 27 -2.71 -8.57 -5.87
CA ASN A 27 -3.40 -7.81 -4.84
C ASN A 27 -2.43 -7.46 -3.71
N TRP A 28 -2.42 -6.20 -3.29
CA TRP A 28 -1.49 -5.67 -2.30
C TRP A 28 -2.20 -4.98 -1.15
N LEU A 29 -1.62 -5.11 0.05
CA LEU A 29 -1.78 -4.12 1.11
C LEU A 29 -0.49 -3.32 1.22
N ILE A 30 -0.62 -2.01 1.40
CA ILE A 30 0.52 -1.09 1.48
C ILE A 30 0.35 -0.25 2.74
N SER A 31 1.43 -0.10 3.49
CA SER A 31 1.49 0.70 4.71
C SER A 31 2.71 1.62 4.65
N LEU A 32 2.48 2.91 4.85
CA LEU A 32 3.50 3.94 4.73
C LEU A 32 3.56 4.72 6.04
N GLY A 33 4.75 4.74 6.65
CA GLY A 33 5.03 5.46 7.90
C GLY A 33 4.85 6.98 7.78
N HIS A 34 5.31 7.51 6.64
CA HIS A 34 5.13 8.90 6.25
C HIS A 34 4.49 8.90 4.86
N GLY A 35 3.35 9.57 4.73
CA GLY A 35 2.59 9.64 3.49
C GLY A 35 3.03 10.76 2.56
N LEU A 36 4.31 11.15 2.56
CA LEU A 36 4.91 12.06 1.56
C LEU A 36 5.42 11.23 0.39
N ILE A 37 4.49 10.76 -0.44
CA ILE A 37 4.81 9.97 -1.62
C ILE A 37 3.86 10.33 -2.76
N ASP A 38 4.36 10.18 -3.98
CA ASP A 38 3.54 10.21 -5.18
C ASP A 38 3.26 8.75 -5.58
N ILE A 39 1.98 8.43 -5.76
CA ILE A 39 1.54 7.10 -6.19
C ILE A 39 1.02 7.23 -7.62
N GLU A 40 1.68 6.58 -8.57
CA GLU A 40 1.22 6.55 -9.96
C GLU A 40 0.49 5.24 -10.26
N ILE A 41 -0.73 5.35 -10.79
CA ILE A 41 -1.51 4.20 -11.26
C ILE A 41 -2.17 4.53 -12.58
N ASN A 42 -1.92 3.71 -13.60
CA ASN A 42 -2.45 3.90 -14.95
C ASN A 42 -2.18 5.31 -15.50
N GLY A 43 -1.01 5.90 -15.20
CA GLY A 43 -0.64 7.26 -15.60
C GLY A 43 -1.26 8.39 -14.78
N VAL A 44 -2.08 8.08 -13.76
CA VAL A 44 -2.64 9.06 -12.83
C VAL A 44 -1.78 9.13 -11.59
N ILE A 45 -1.25 10.33 -11.29
CA ILE A 45 -0.43 10.58 -10.11
C ILE A 45 -1.32 11.09 -8.97
N LEU A 46 -1.34 10.33 -7.87
CA LEU A 46 -1.95 10.70 -6.59
C LEU A 46 -0.86 11.20 -5.66
N ASN A 47 -0.85 12.51 -5.43
CA ASN A 47 0.07 13.14 -4.49
C ASN A 47 -0.48 12.98 -3.07
N SER A 48 0.13 12.12 -2.26
CA SER A 48 -0.14 12.08 -0.83
C SER A 48 0.86 12.99 -0.12
N LYS A 49 0.35 13.90 0.72
CA LYS A 49 1.16 14.79 1.58
C LYS A 49 0.83 14.60 3.06
N LYS A 50 0.35 13.41 3.43
CA LYS A 50 -0.10 13.13 4.78
C LYS A 50 1.11 12.91 5.69
N ALA A 51 1.20 13.71 6.74
CA ALA A 51 2.25 13.57 7.78
C ALA A 51 2.04 12.32 8.66
N GLN A 52 0.87 11.69 8.56
CA GLN A 52 0.49 10.51 9.32
C GLN A 52 0.65 9.21 8.51
N ASN A 53 0.57 8.08 9.21
CA ASN A 53 0.51 6.75 8.60
C ASN A 53 -0.64 6.68 7.58
N VAL A 54 -0.34 6.28 6.36
CA VAL A 54 -1.34 6.03 5.31
C VAL A 54 -1.29 4.58 4.87
N ARG A 55 -2.47 4.03 4.58
CA ARG A 55 -2.63 2.64 4.17
C ARG A 55 -3.44 2.58 2.91
N PHE A 56 -3.07 1.65 2.03
CA PHE A 56 -3.76 1.44 0.78
C PHE A 56 -4.03 -0.05 0.58
N SER A 57 -5.17 -0.35 -0.02
CA SER A 57 -5.40 -1.62 -0.72
C SER A 57 -5.28 -1.40 -2.21
N TYR A 58 -4.55 -2.28 -2.89
CA TYR A 58 -4.64 -2.46 -4.33
C TYR A 58 -5.27 -3.83 -4.59
N ILE A 59 -6.55 -3.85 -4.97
CA ILE A 59 -7.31 -5.08 -5.16
C ILE A 59 -8.11 -4.95 -6.46
N ASP A 60 -8.08 -5.99 -7.29
CA ASP A 60 -8.78 -6.03 -8.57
C ASP A 60 -8.44 -4.81 -9.44
N SER A 61 -7.14 -4.50 -9.48
CA SER A 61 -6.54 -3.37 -10.19
C SER A 61 -7.01 -1.98 -9.74
N LYS A 62 -7.60 -1.86 -8.55
CA LYS A 62 -8.05 -0.58 -7.97
C LYS A 62 -7.29 -0.26 -6.70
N LEU A 63 -6.74 0.96 -6.65
CA LEU A 63 -6.18 1.52 -5.42
C LEU A 63 -7.24 2.27 -4.65
N LYS A 64 -7.29 1.99 -3.35
CA LYS A 64 -8.14 2.67 -2.38
C LYS A 64 -7.31 3.00 -1.15
N GLU A 65 -7.40 4.23 -0.65
CA GLU A 65 -6.93 4.54 0.70
C GLU A 65 -7.89 3.91 1.71
N ILE A 66 -7.34 3.19 2.68
CA ILE A 66 -8.10 2.45 3.68
C ILE A 66 -7.67 2.84 5.08
N ASP A 67 -8.58 2.71 6.04
CA ASP A 67 -8.24 2.93 7.45
C ASP A 67 -7.56 1.70 8.08
N ILE A 68 -7.24 1.77 9.37
CA ILE A 68 -6.60 0.69 10.10
C ILE A 68 -7.52 -0.53 10.29
N GLU A 69 -8.83 -0.34 10.41
CA GLU A 69 -9.78 -1.44 10.64
C GLU A 69 -10.02 -2.22 9.34
N GLU A 70 -10.16 -1.51 8.21
CA GLU A 70 -10.17 -2.12 6.88
C GLU A 70 -8.85 -2.86 6.60
N PHE A 71 -7.70 -2.26 6.96
CA PHE A 71 -6.41 -2.92 6.80
C PHE A 71 -6.32 -4.21 7.60
N LYS A 72 -6.71 -4.19 8.90
CA LYS A 72 -6.75 -5.39 9.74
C LYS A 72 -7.66 -6.44 9.14
N SER A 73 -8.86 -6.07 8.68
CA SER A 73 -9.81 -7.01 8.06
C SER A 73 -9.16 -7.75 6.88
N LEU A 74 -8.49 -7.02 6.00
CA LEU A 74 -7.78 -7.58 4.84
C LEU A 74 -6.50 -8.37 5.24
N ASN A 75 -5.90 -8.00 6.37
CA ASN A 75 -4.71 -8.60 6.96
C ASN A 75 -5.00 -9.58 8.12
N ARG A 76 -6.18 -10.22 8.12
CA ARG A 76 -6.56 -11.27 9.09
C ARG A 76 -6.48 -10.84 10.57
N GLY A 77 -6.88 -9.61 10.85
CA GLY A 77 -6.86 -8.98 12.17
C GLY A 77 -5.56 -8.27 12.53
N ASN A 78 -4.49 -8.40 11.72
CA ASN A 78 -3.18 -7.82 12.04
C ASN A 78 -3.10 -6.35 11.64
N ALA A 79 -2.66 -5.51 12.58
CA ALA A 79 -2.47 -4.06 12.35
C ALA A 79 -1.26 -3.74 11.46
N TRP A 80 -0.35 -4.70 11.34
CA TRP A 80 0.79 -4.71 10.42
C TRP A 80 1.15 -6.17 10.20
#